data_AF-A0A543JJ54-F1
#
_entry.id   AF-A0A543JJ54-F1
#
_cell.length_a   1.000
_cell.length_b   1.000
_cell.length_c   1.000
_cell.angle_alpha   90.00
_cell.angle_beta   90.00
_cell.angle_gamma   90.00
#
_symmetry.space_group_name_H-M   'P 1'
#
loop_
_entity.id
_entity.type
_entity.pdbx_description
1 polymer ?
#
loop_
_entity_poly.entity_id
_entity_poly.type
_entity_poly.pdbx_seq_one_letter_code
_entity_poly.pdbx_strand_id
1 'polypeptide(L)'
;MTRVDEVLRAAVLRRLALLDEAAESGEADALVPLARSEIHRLADGWRLLLTVHQPDPDGRCGACPGILRHKKWPCQVWTMAHQHLIGDGLPHRERRRPLRTLRRTAEVETTAEIPRVASKPRHALPE
;
A
#
# COMPACT_ATOMS: atom_id res chain seq x y z
N MET A 1 28.20 18.41 9.15
CA MET A 1 28.02 17.66 7.90
C MET A 1 29.27 17.90 7.08
N THR A 2 29.96 16.84 6.67
CA THR A 2 31.21 16.96 5.91
C THR A 2 30.92 17.18 4.43
N ARG A 3 31.90 17.70 3.67
CA ARG A 3 31.81 17.81 2.21
C ARG A 3 31.49 16.47 1.53
N VAL A 4 31.96 15.36 2.11
CA VAL A 4 31.67 14.01 1.61
C VAL A 4 30.20 13.66 1.83
N ASP A 5 29.64 14.00 3.00
CA ASP A 5 28.22 13.76 3.31
C ASP A 5 27.30 14.51 2.33
N GLU A 6 27.66 15.74 1.96
CA GLU A 6 26.91 16.56 1.01
C GLU A 6 26.94 15.98 -0.41
N VAL A 7 28.11 15.51 -0.87
CA VAL A 7 28.26 14.86 -2.18
C VAL A 7 27.43 13.58 -2.25
N LEU A 8 27.48 12.75 -1.20
CA LEU A 8 26.68 11.53 -1.12
C LEU A 8 25.18 11.85 -1.14
N ARG A 9 24.74 12.80 -0.31
CA ARG A 9 23.33 13.23 -0.28
C ARG A 9 22.87 13.74 -1.64
N ALA A 10 23.66 14.57 -2.30
CA ALA A 10 23.32 15.12 -3.61
C ALA A 10 23.25 14.03 -4.69
N ALA A 11 24.14 13.03 -4.65
CA ALA A 11 24.11 11.91 -5.58
C ALA A 11 22.84 11.07 -5.43
N VAL A 12 22.43 10.79 -4.19
CA VAL A 12 21.18 10.06 -3.92
C VAL A 12 19.97 10.83 -4.45
N LEU A 13 19.86 12.13 -4.12
CA LEU A 13 18.74 12.95 -4.57
C LEU A 13 18.66 13.08 -6.09
N ARG A 14 19.81 13.23 -6.77
CA ARG A 14 19.84 13.24 -8.24
C ARG A 14 19.35 11.91 -8.83
N ARG A 15 19.73 10.77 -8.24
CA ARG A 15 19.26 9.46 -8.72
C ARG A 15 17.75 9.34 -8.60
N LEU A 16 17.16 9.78 -7.48
CA LEU A 16 15.70 9.75 -7.29
C LEU A 16 14.99 10.63 -8.33
N ALA A 17 15.49 11.85 -8.55
CA ALA A 17 14.92 12.75 -9.56
C ALA A 17 14.94 12.16 -10.99
N LEU A 18 16.00 11.42 -11.36
CA LEU A 18 16.06 10.73 -12.65
C LEU A 18 15.05 9.59 -12.78
N LEU A 19 14.72 8.91 -11.68
CA LEU A 19 13.68 7.87 -11.68
C LEU A 19 12.29 8.49 -11.82
N ASP A 20 12.05 9.61 -11.14
CA ASP A 20 10.80 10.36 -11.27
C ASP A 20 10.60 10.86 -12.71
N GLU A 21 11.61 11.48 -13.31
CA GLU A 21 11.60 11.91 -14.72
C GLU A 21 11.30 10.74 -15.66
N ALA A 22 11.99 9.61 -15.49
CA ALA A 22 11.73 8.42 -16.30
C ALA A 22 10.27 7.95 -16.17
N ALA A 23 9.72 7.93 -14.96
CA ALA A 23 8.33 7.53 -14.74
C ALA A 23 7.31 8.51 -15.36
N GLU A 24 7.65 9.78 -15.52
CA GLU A 24 6.78 10.81 -16.09
C GLU A 24 6.83 10.88 -17.62
N SER A 25 8.01 10.74 -18.22
CA SER A 25 8.25 11.00 -19.65
C SER A 25 8.72 9.79 -20.46
N GLY A 26 8.96 8.64 -19.83
CA GLY A 26 9.49 7.46 -20.50
C GLY A 26 8.50 6.73 -21.41
N GLU A 27 9.01 6.19 -22.52
CA GLU A 27 8.26 5.32 -23.42
C GLU A 27 7.96 3.96 -22.76
N ALA A 28 6.73 3.47 -22.92
CA ALA A 28 6.22 2.29 -22.21
C ALA A 28 7.11 1.03 -22.36
N ASP A 29 7.64 0.78 -23.57
CA ASP A 29 8.46 -0.39 -23.87
C ASP A 29 9.83 -0.37 -23.16
N ALA A 30 10.39 0.84 -22.95
CA ALA A 30 11.62 1.01 -22.20
C ALA A 30 11.38 1.03 -20.68
N LEU A 31 10.17 1.42 -20.25
CA LEU A 31 9.83 1.55 -18.84
C LEU A 31 9.60 0.24 -18.12
N VAL A 32 9.00 -0.77 -18.73
CA VAL A 32 8.72 -2.04 -18.04
C VAL A 32 9.98 -2.73 -17.49
N PRO A 33 11.06 -2.95 -18.28
CA PRO A 33 12.27 -3.57 -17.75
C PRO A 33 12.96 -2.68 -16.70
N LEU A 34 12.99 -1.36 -16.92
CA LEU A 34 13.56 -0.39 -15.97
C LEU A 34 12.80 -0.40 -14.64
N ALA A 35 11.47 -0.31 -14.69
CA ALA A 35 10.60 -0.34 -13.52
C ALA A 35 10.80 -1.64 -12.72
N ARG A 36 10.88 -2.79 -13.40
CA ARG A 36 11.15 -4.07 -12.73
C ARG A 36 12.46 -4.04 -11.96
N SER A 37 13.56 -3.62 -12.59
CA SER A 37 14.86 -3.56 -11.91
C SER A 37 14.87 -2.56 -10.76
N GLU A 38 14.26 -1.38 -10.93
CA GLU A 38 14.27 -0.35 -9.89
C GLU A 38 13.32 -0.68 -8.72
N ILE A 39 12.17 -1.32 -8.97
CA ILE A 39 11.29 -1.82 -7.89
C ILE A 39 12.05 -2.82 -7.01
N HIS A 40 12.76 -3.78 -7.60
CA HIS A 40 13.57 -4.74 -6.83
C HIS A 40 14.65 -4.03 -6.02
N ARG A 41 15.41 -3.14 -6.66
CA ARG A 41 16.47 -2.38 -5.99
C ARG A 41 15.96 -1.52 -4.83
N LEU A 42 14.84 -0.83 -5.02
CA LEU A 42 14.23 -0.01 -3.97
C LEU A 42 13.69 -0.87 -2.83
N ALA A 43 13.03 -1.99 -3.14
CA ALA A 43 12.55 -2.93 -2.13
C ALA A 43 13.70 -3.49 -1.29
N ASP A 44 14.83 -3.84 -1.92
CA ASP A 44 16.03 -4.31 -1.20
C ASP A 44 16.65 -3.21 -0.33
N GLY A 45 16.72 -1.98 -0.84
CA GLY A 45 17.16 -0.82 -0.06
C GLY A 45 16.29 -0.59 1.19
N TRP A 46 14.97 -0.70 1.05
CA TRP A 46 14.04 -0.61 2.18
C TRP A 46 14.25 -1.74 3.18
N ARG A 47 14.40 -3.00 2.73
CA ARG A 47 14.67 -4.13 3.64
C ARG A 47 15.94 -3.92 4.45
N LEU A 48 17.01 -3.47 3.80
CA LEU A 48 18.28 -3.18 4.48
C LEU A 48 18.12 -2.06 5.52
N LEU A 49 17.48 -0.95 5.13
CA LEU A 49 17.22 0.17 6.04
C LEU A 49 16.38 -0.25 7.24
N LEU A 50 15.30 -1.00 7.02
CA LEU A 50 14.42 -1.45 8.10
C LEU A 50 15.07 -2.48 9.02
N THR A 51 16.00 -3.28 8.50
CA THR A 51 16.82 -4.22 9.30
C THR A 51 17.69 -3.47 10.30
N VAL A 52 18.31 -2.36 9.89
CA VAL A 52 19.11 -1.51 10.78
C VAL A 52 18.25 -0.85 11.87
N HIS A 53 16.97 -0.63 11.60
CA HIS A 53 16.03 0.03 12.52
C HIS A 53 15.13 -0.94 13.31
N GLN A 54 15.56 -2.18 13.52
CA GLN A 54 14.81 -3.13 14.36
C GLN A 54 14.72 -2.69 15.83
N PRO A 55 13.68 -3.11 16.56
CA PRO A 55 13.62 -2.92 18.00
C PRO A 55 14.62 -3.85 18.70
N ASP A 56 15.38 -3.29 19.64
CA ASP A 56 16.19 -4.00 20.61
C ASP A 56 15.30 -4.74 21.63
N PRO A 57 15.84 -5.63 22.49
CA PRO A 57 15.07 -6.34 23.51
C PRO A 57 14.23 -5.43 24.43
N ASP A 58 14.65 -4.17 24.60
CA ASP A 58 13.95 -3.16 25.39
C ASP A 58 12.81 -2.43 24.62
N GLY A 59 12.50 -2.86 23.39
CA GLY A 59 11.48 -2.24 22.53
C GLY A 59 11.87 -0.87 21.99
N ARG A 60 13.17 -0.63 21.76
CA ARG A 60 13.71 0.66 21.28
C ARG A 60 14.52 0.48 20.01
N CYS A 61 14.61 1.53 19.18
CA CYS A 61 15.42 1.47 17.96
C CYS A 61 16.89 1.80 18.24
N GLY A 62 17.78 0.80 18.14
CA GLY A 62 19.22 0.94 18.38
C GLY A 62 19.93 1.96 17.46
N ALA A 63 19.53 2.03 16.20
CA ALA A 63 20.19 2.88 15.19
C ALA A 63 19.78 4.36 15.18
N CYS A 64 18.68 4.74 15.84
CA CYS A 64 18.24 6.14 15.83
C CYS A 64 19.13 7.00 16.74
N PRO A 65 19.72 8.10 16.25
CA PRO A 65 20.51 9.00 17.08
C PRO A 65 19.60 9.69 18.12
N GLY A 66 19.98 9.60 19.39
CA GLY A 66 19.30 10.26 20.51
C GLY A 66 20.23 10.36 21.71
N ILE A 67 20.53 11.59 22.15
CA ILE A 67 21.59 11.91 23.14
C ILE A 67 21.35 11.26 24.52
N LEU A 68 20.14 10.77 24.82
CA LEU A 68 19.89 10.08 26.09
C LEU A 68 19.00 8.83 26.05
N ARG A 69 18.25 8.53 24.99
CA ARG A 69 17.46 7.27 24.88
C ARG A 69 17.21 6.96 23.42
N HIS A 70 17.56 5.75 22.98
CA HIS A 70 17.03 5.14 21.76
C HIS A 70 15.53 5.43 21.64
N LYS A 71 15.09 5.91 20.45
CA LYS A 71 13.69 6.30 20.22
C LYS A 71 12.78 5.09 20.47
N LYS A 72 11.62 5.34 21.08
CA LYS A 72 10.57 4.32 21.26
C LYS A 72 10.22 3.73 19.89
N TRP A 73 10.10 2.42 19.81
CA TRP A 73 9.64 1.75 18.62
C TRP A 73 8.09 1.89 18.48
N PRO A 74 7.54 2.04 17.26
CA PRO A 74 8.22 2.21 15.98
C PRO A 74 8.89 3.58 15.86
N CYS A 75 10.13 3.59 15.37
CA CYS A 75 10.84 4.84 15.12
C CYS A 75 10.36 5.53 13.84
N GLN A 76 10.78 6.78 13.61
CA GLN A 76 10.34 7.58 12.47
C GLN A 76 10.55 6.87 11.12
N VAL A 77 11.64 6.12 10.96
CA VAL A 77 11.94 5.38 9.72
C VAL A 77 10.88 4.30 9.45
N TRP A 78 10.48 3.55 10.48
CA TRP A 78 9.40 2.56 10.38
C TRP A 78 8.04 3.21 10.12
N THR A 79 7.75 4.34 10.78
CA THR A 79 6.51 5.10 10.55
C THR A 79 6.43 5.59 9.10
N MET A 80 7.53 6.13 8.55
CA MET A 80 7.59 6.57 7.16
C MET A 80 7.46 5.40 6.19
N ALA A 81 8.14 4.28 6.45
CA ALA A 81 8.02 3.08 5.64
C ALA A 81 6.57 2.56 5.60
N HIS A 82 5.87 2.52 6.75
CA HIS A 82 4.46 2.16 6.79
C HIS A 82 3.61 3.12 5.95
N GLN A 83 3.81 4.43 6.12
CA GLN A 83 3.05 5.45 5.38
C GLN A 83 3.23 5.35 3.87
N HIS A 84 4.47 5.13 3.39
CA HIS A 84 4.79 5.14 1.96
C HIS A 84 4.67 3.77 1.27
N LEU A 85 4.84 2.65 1.99
CA LEU A 85 4.72 1.31 1.41
C LEU A 85 3.32 0.71 1.56
N ILE A 86 2.57 1.07 2.61
CA ILE A 86 1.26 0.45 2.94
C ILE A 86 0.10 1.46 2.79
N GLY A 87 0.34 2.76 2.99
CA GLY A 87 -0.50 3.81 2.40
C GLY A 87 -1.32 4.69 3.33
N ASP A 88 -0.66 5.43 4.24
CA ASP A 88 -1.27 6.48 5.08
C ASP A 88 -0.69 7.90 4.83
N GLY A 89 0.00 8.16 3.71
CA GLY A 89 0.47 9.52 3.35
C GLY A 89 0.67 9.74 1.84
N LEU A 90 -0.43 9.95 1.10
CA LEU A 90 -0.55 9.96 -0.39
C LEU A 90 -0.31 11.34 -1.07
N PRO A 91 -0.09 11.48 -2.42
CA PRO A 91 -0.82 10.77 -3.52
C PRO A 91 0.00 10.53 -4.84
N HIS A 92 -0.53 10.03 -5.99
CA HIS A 92 -1.27 10.92 -6.91
C HIS A 92 -2.34 10.33 -7.85
N ARG A 93 -2.10 9.41 -8.80
CA ARG A 93 -3.16 9.13 -9.81
C ARG A 93 -4.28 8.27 -9.28
N GLU A 94 -3.98 7.28 -8.45
CA GLU A 94 -4.99 6.40 -7.86
C GLU A 94 -4.67 6.09 -6.39
N ARG A 95 -5.30 6.73 -5.43
CA ARG A 95 -6.49 6.14 -4.81
C ARG A 95 -7.76 6.18 -5.66
N ARG A 96 -7.80 6.95 -6.76
CA ARG A 96 -8.88 6.98 -7.74
C ARG A 96 -9.24 5.56 -8.21
N ARG A 97 -10.40 5.18 -7.70
CA ARG A 97 -11.43 4.27 -8.21
C ARG A 97 -11.16 2.77 -8.03
N PRO A 98 -11.99 2.12 -7.18
CA PRO A 98 -11.86 0.69 -6.95
C PRO A 98 -12.23 -0.05 -8.24
N LEU A 99 -11.46 -1.08 -8.59
CA LEU A 99 -11.94 -2.19 -9.41
C LEU A 99 -13.06 -2.90 -8.63
N ARG A 100 -14.26 -2.30 -8.61
CA ARG A 100 -15.46 -2.90 -8.05
C ARG A 100 -16.63 -2.79 -9.01
N THR A 101 -16.36 -3.06 -10.29
CA THR A 101 -17.38 -3.41 -11.28
C THR A 101 -16.90 -4.54 -12.19
N LEU A 102 -16.41 -5.64 -11.63
CA LEU A 102 -16.33 -6.91 -12.35
C LEU A 102 -16.68 -8.06 -11.39
N ARG A 103 -17.87 -8.01 -10.78
CA ARG A 103 -18.55 -9.25 -10.36
C ARG A 103 -20.05 -9.06 -10.18
N ARG A 104 -20.78 -9.46 -11.24
CA ARG A 104 -22.10 -10.13 -11.26
C ARG A 104 -23.12 -9.50 -12.21
N THR A 105 -22.81 -9.52 -13.50
CA THR A 105 -23.80 -10.00 -14.48
C THR A 105 -23.73 -11.53 -14.43
N ALA A 106 -24.41 -12.11 -13.45
CA ALA A 106 -24.81 -13.51 -13.52
C ALA A 106 -26.33 -13.47 -13.71
N GLU A 107 -26.68 -13.29 -14.98
CA GLU A 107 -27.79 -13.94 -15.64
C GLU A 107 -28.18 -15.24 -14.92
N VAL A 108 -29.29 -15.21 -14.18
CA VAL A 108 -30.09 -16.38 -13.83
C VAL A 108 -31.54 -15.96 -13.98
N GLU A 109 -31.97 -15.92 -15.24
CA GLU A 109 -33.38 -16.04 -15.58
C GLU A 109 -33.69 -17.54 -15.70
N THR A 110 -34.90 -17.91 -15.29
CA THR A 110 -35.50 -19.26 -15.36
C THR A 110 -35.25 -20.17 -14.15
N THR A 111 -36.14 -20.10 -13.16
CA THR A 111 -36.98 -21.26 -12.84
C THR A 111 -38.33 -20.78 -12.29
N ALA A 112 -39.37 -21.13 -13.05
CA ALA A 112 -40.80 -21.12 -12.80
C ALA A 112 -41.33 -20.65 -11.42
N GLU A 113 -42.17 -19.62 -11.50
CA GLU A 113 -43.14 -19.17 -10.50
C GLU A 113 -44.14 -20.30 -10.16
N ILE A 114 -44.25 -20.67 -8.88
CA ILE A 114 -45.33 -21.55 -8.39
C ILE A 114 -46.46 -20.63 -7.85
N PRO A 115 -47.71 -20.73 -8.35
CA PRO A 115 -48.78 -19.82 -7.95
C PRO A 115 -49.18 -19.99 -6.48
N ARG A 116 -49.29 -18.88 -5.74
CA ARG A 116 -49.86 -18.87 -4.39
C ARG A 116 -51.37 -19.10 -4.47
N VAL A 117 -51.83 -20.28 -4.06
CA VAL A 117 -53.26 -20.57 -3.87
C VAL A 117 -53.78 -19.80 -2.65
N ALA A 118 -54.74 -18.91 -2.89
CA ALA A 118 -55.47 -18.20 -1.86
C ALA A 118 -56.38 -19.18 -1.09
N SER A 119 -56.10 -19.42 0.19
CA SER A 119 -57.01 -20.16 1.07
C SER A 119 -58.05 -19.20 1.68
N LYS A 120 -59.33 -19.45 1.41
CA LYS A 120 -60.48 -18.74 2.01
C LYS A 120 -60.64 -19.10 3.49
N PRO A 121 -61.14 -18.20 4.35
CA PRO A 121 -61.43 -18.50 5.74
C PRO A 121 -62.79 -19.19 5.86
N ARG A 122 -62.93 -20.15 6.78
CA ARG A 122 -64.23 -20.69 7.20
C ARG A 122 -64.32 -20.80 8.73
N HIS A 123 -65.51 -20.48 9.22
CA HIS A 123 -65.88 -19.98 10.54
C HIS A 123 -65.77 -20.93 11.74
N ALA A 124 -65.64 -20.27 12.90
CA ALA A 124 -66.24 -20.48 14.23
C ALA A 124 -66.89 -21.83 14.59
N LEU A 125 -66.54 -22.28 15.81
CA LEU A 125 -67.14 -23.39 16.55
C LEU A 125 -68.00 -22.82 17.70
N PRO A 126 -69.20 -23.37 17.99
CA PRO A 126 -69.88 -23.16 19.26
C PRO A 126 -69.86 -24.43 20.14
N GLU A 127 -69.74 -24.25 21.45
CA GLU A 127 -70.57 -24.88 22.50
C GLU A 127 -70.75 -23.88 23.65
#